data_AF-A0A0N1IJE0-F1
#
_entry.id   AF-A0A0N1IJE0-F1
#
_cell.length_a   1.000
_cell.length_b   1.000
_cell.length_c   1.000
_cell.angle_alpha   90.00
_cell.angle_beta   90.00
_cell.angle_gamma   90.00
#
_symmetry.space_group_name_H-M   'P 1'
#
loop_
_entity.id
_entity.type
_entity.pdbx_description
1 polymer ?
#
loop_
_entity_poly.entity_id
_entity_poly.type
_entity_poly.pdbx_seq_one_letter_code
_entity_poly.pdbx_strand_id
1 'polypeptide(L)'
;MAEPGIIRKLDENVVNRIAAGEIVQRPANALKELIENSLDANATNIIITVKAGGLKYLQIQDNGTGIRHDNLDIVCERFTTSKLQQYEDLQEISTYGFRGEALASISYISHLTILTKTAADKCAYKASYENGKLKGPIKACAGNNGTQITVEDLFYNVLARKKSLRSATEEYSHIMEVVGGYAIHNSHVGFTLKKFGENTDIKTSIKSTVVENIRILKLFFLKLDPRNVDVNVHPTKHEVQFLYEEQIIDKIKSCIEAKLLSCNSSRVMYTQARLPGATMVDEIIKKTTDGAKIYAKDLVRVSSDTQKIDKFFQIASKRNENETNNAKETEKIVSEEIKDKPIVQINDEASDILENSLIEEPKEIKGKEKWNLHTAVEQANITYIDPKESFKTRTFKYERVETKLTSVKQLREMCEVAKQMTLLLLSKKEMLFEYFSLEMNADGELLALPLLLDGHTPFMGALPTYLVRLVTEVNWDSEKECFDTFCRQTAIFYSQPNPDSIQETQKSEEWKQEHVIFPAIRRNFLPPNRFVTNGVILQIANLSDLYKVFERC
;
A
#
# COMPACT_ATOMS: atom_id res chain seq x y z
N MET A 1 28.15 32.83 -55.90
CA MET A 1 28.80 32.37 -54.66
C MET A 1 28.24 33.22 -53.53
N ALA A 2 27.61 32.64 -52.52
CA ALA A 2 27.15 33.40 -51.37
C ALA A 2 28.37 33.84 -50.57
N GLU A 3 28.51 35.14 -50.29
CA GLU A 3 29.59 35.62 -49.43
C GLU A 3 29.44 35.03 -48.02
N PRO A 4 30.56 34.65 -47.37
CA PRO A 4 30.51 34.13 -46.01
C PRO A 4 30.00 35.19 -45.04
N GLY A 5 29.12 34.78 -44.12
CA GLY A 5 28.54 35.69 -43.13
C GLY A 5 29.57 36.29 -42.17
N ILE A 6 29.33 37.52 -41.73
CA ILE A 6 30.19 38.23 -40.76
C ILE A 6 29.91 37.71 -39.34
N ILE A 7 30.95 37.25 -38.67
CA ILE A 7 30.88 36.80 -37.27
C ILE A 7 30.68 38.01 -36.35
N ARG A 8 29.68 37.96 -35.47
CA ARG A 8 29.38 39.01 -34.47
C ARG A 8 29.22 38.38 -33.09
N LYS A 9 29.62 39.12 -32.04
CA LYS A 9 29.31 38.71 -30.66
C LYS A 9 27.80 38.77 -30.43
N LEU A 10 27.28 37.75 -29.76
CA LEU A 10 25.89 37.71 -29.32
C LEU A 10 25.69 38.65 -28.13
N ASP A 11 24.48 39.19 -27.99
CA ASP A 11 24.07 39.93 -26.79
C ASP A 11 24.14 39.01 -25.56
N GLU A 12 24.67 39.52 -24.44
CA GLU A 12 24.84 38.73 -23.23
C GLU A 12 23.53 38.14 -22.71
N ASN A 13 22.39 38.83 -22.87
CA ASN A 13 21.10 38.28 -22.46
C ASN A 13 20.69 37.09 -23.34
N VAL A 14 21.04 37.12 -24.63
CA VAL A 14 20.78 36.01 -25.55
C VAL A 14 21.66 34.82 -25.16
N VAL A 15 22.95 35.05 -24.90
CA VAL A 15 23.88 34.00 -24.43
C VAL A 15 23.39 33.38 -23.13
N ASN A 16 23.06 34.22 -22.14
CA ASN A 16 22.61 33.76 -20.82
C ASN A 16 21.28 33.02 -20.89
N ARG A 17 20.36 33.42 -21.77
CA ARG A 17 19.09 32.71 -21.98
C ARG A 17 19.28 31.37 -22.68
N ILE A 18 20.18 31.29 -23.67
CA ILE A 18 20.53 30.03 -24.33
C ILE A 18 21.15 29.07 -23.31
N ALA A 19 22.18 29.52 -22.59
CA ALA A 19 22.86 28.72 -21.57
C ALA A 19 21.92 28.32 -20.42
N ALA A 20 21.05 29.22 -19.96
CA ALA A 20 20.06 28.90 -18.92
C ALA A 20 19.11 27.77 -19.36
N GLY A 21 18.72 27.76 -20.64
CA GLY A 21 17.91 26.70 -21.19
C GLY A 21 18.64 25.36 -21.36
N GLU A 22 19.97 25.36 -21.46
CA GLU A 22 20.78 24.13 -21.48
C GLU A 22 20.94 23.55 -20.07
N ILE A 23 21.12 24.42 -19.07
CA ILE A 23 21.24 24.06 -17.66
C ILE A 23 19.91 23.52 -17.12
N VAL A 24 18.82 24.26 -17.35
CA VAL A 24 17.47 23.88 -16.89
C VAL A 24 16.64 23.41 -18.07
N GLN A 25 16.58 22.09 -18.25
CA GLN A 25 15.88 21.47 -19.37
C GLN A 25 14.38 21.27 -19.10
N ARG A 26 14.01 21.00 -17.85
CA ARG A 26 12.64 20.67 -17.40
C ARG A 26 12.36 21.21 -16.00
N PRO A 27 11.09 21.30 -15.55
CA PRO A 27 10.74 21.71 -14.19
C PRO A 27 11.40 20.88 -13.10
N ALA A 28 11.55 19.56 -13.29
CA ALA A 28 12.20 18.67 -12.34
C ALA A 28 13.68 19.03 -12.10
N ASN A 29 14.40 19.47 -13.14
CA ASN A 29 15.79 19.93 -13.01
C ASN A 29 15.87 21.21 -12.18
N ALA A 30 14.96 22.16 -12.43
CA ALA A 30 14.89 23.37 -11.60
C ALA A 30 14.62 23.03 -10.14
N LEU A 31 13.67 22.11 -9.89
CA LEU A 31 13.35 21.65 -8.55
C LEU A 31 14.54 20.97 -7.87
N LYS A 32 15.28 20.10 -8.58
CA LYS A 32 16.49 19.45 -8.06
C LYS A 32 17.47 20.48 -7.50
N GLU A 33 17.84 21.49 -8.30
CA GLU A 33 18.78 22.53 -7.90
C GLU A 33 18.26 23.35 -6.70
N LEU A 34 16.95 23.57 -6.62
CA LEU A 34 16.31 24.24 -5.50
C LEU A 34 16.33 23.40 -4.21
N ILE A 35 16.06 22.09 -4.30
CA ILE A 35 16.15 21.16 -3.16
C ILE A 35 17.58 21.12 -2.62
N GLU A 36 18.56 21.01 -3.51
CA GLU A 36 19.98 21.00 -3.16
C GLU A 36 20.40 22.29 -2.43
N ASN A 37 19.91 23.45 -2.87
CA ASN A 37 20.14 24.70 -2.16
C ASN A 37 19.49 24.74 -0.77
N SER A 38 18.29 24.18 -0.61
CA SER A 38 17.65 24.06 0.72
C SER A 38 18.42 23.11 1.64
N LEU A 39 18.95 21.99 1.11
CA LEU A 39 19.78 21.05 1.87
C LEU A 39 21.11 21.68 2.29
N ASP A 40 21.79 22.38 1.38
CA ASP A 40 23.03 23.11 1.67
C ASP A 40 22.80 24.26 2.70
N ALA A 41 21.57 24.76 2.82
CA ALA A 41 21.15 25.71 3.85
C ALA A 41 20.75 25.04 5.19
N ASN A 42 21.07 23.75 5.37
CA ASN A 42 20.75 22.95 6.56
C ASN A 42 19.25 22.88 6.88
N ALA A 43 18.39 22.83 5.86
CA ALA A 43 16.96 22.64 6.07
C ALA A 43 16.67 21.26 6.68
N THR A 44 15.74 21.23 7.64
CA THR A 44 15.23 19.99 8.25
C THR A 44 13.83 19.64 7.75
N ASN A 45 13.14 20.58 7.10
CA ASN A 45 11.83 20.37 6.50
C ASN A 45 11.72 21.19 5.19
N ILE A 46 11.31 20.53 4.12
CA ILE A 46 11.18 21.10 2.78
C ILE A 46 9.76 20.83 2.27
N ILE A 47 9.05 21.89 1.90
CA ILE A 47 7.68 21.85 1.40
C ILE A 47 7.68 22.34 -0.04
N ILE A 48 7.14 21.54 -0.95
CA ILE A 48 7.12 21.78 -2.39
C ILE A 48 5.67 21.83 -2.86
N THR A 49 5.32 22.92 -3.54
CA THR A 49 3.98 23.15 -4.10
C THR A 49 4.08 23.36 -5.61
N VAL A 50 3.30 22.60 -6.37
CA VAL A 50 3.40 22.56 -7.84
C VAL A 50 2.04 22.79 -8.50
N LYS A 51 2.01 23.55 -9.60
CA LYS A 51 0.82 23.70 -10.46
C LYS A 51 1.18 23.45 -11.92
N ALA A 52 0.33 22.69 -12.61
CA ALA A 52 0.51 22.34 -14.04
C ALA A 52 1.92 21.76 -14.32
N GLY A 53 2.35 20.77 -13.55
CA GLY A 53 3.65 20.12 -13.71
C GLY A 53 4.86 21.01 -13.44
N GLY A 54 4.68 22.14 -12.74
CA GLY A 54 5.74 23.11 -12.45
C GLY A 54 5.93 24.18 -13.53
N LEU A 55 5.19 24.08 -14.65
CA LEU A 55 5.27 25.05 -15.74
C LEU A 55 4.63 26.38 -15.39
N LYS A 56 3.50 26.34 -14.65
CA LYS A 56 2.79 27.56 -14.23
C LYS A 56 3.30 28.07 -12.90
N TYR A 57 3.55 27.16 -11.96
CA TYR A 57 3.95 27.49 -10.61
C TYR A 57 4.76 26.35 -9.99
N LEU A 58 5.94 26.68 -9.49
CA LEU A 58 6.78 25.81 -8.70
C LEU A 58 7.27 26.60 -7.49
N GLN A 59 6.91 26.15 -6.30
CA GLN A 59 7.33 26.78 -5.06
C GLN A 59 8.03 25.74 -4.18
N ILE A 60 9.17 26.15 -3.62
CA ILE A 60 9.83 25.43 -2.54
C ILE A 60 9.86 26.34 -1.31
N GLN A 61 9.64 25.76 -0.14
CA GLN A 61 9.74 26.43 1.15
C GLN A 61 10.55 25.54 2.08
N ASP A 62 11.62 26.08 2.63
CA ASP A 62 12.46 25.43 3.61
C ASP A 62 12.50 26.19 4.93
N ASN A 63 13.04 25.53 5.95
CA ASN A 63 13.34 26.11 7.25
C ASN A 63 14.85 26.20 7.53
N GLY A 64 15.65 26.39 6.47
CA GLY A 64 17.10 26.51 6.57
C GLY A 64 17.56 27.84 7.18
N THR A 65 18.83 28.18 6.98
CA THR A 65 19.45 29.39 7.55
C THR A 65 18.89 30.71 7.01
N GLY A 66 18.26 30.68 5.83
CA GLY A 66 17.85 31.87 5.10
C GLY A 66 19.01 32.54 4.35
N ILE A 67 18.68 33.58 3.58
CA ILE A 67 19.62 34.42 2.83
C ILE A 67 19.63 35.81 3.49
N ARG A 68 20.82 36.36 3.70
CA ARG A 68 20.99 37.71 4.28
C ARG A 68 20.42 38.77 3.36
N HIS A 69 19.83 39.82 3.94
CA HIS A 69 19.28 40.96 3.20
C HIS A 69 20.28 41.55 2.19
N ASP A 70 21.52 41.77 2.62
CA ASP A 70 22.58 42.37 1.79
C ASP A 70 22.98 41.51 0.57
N ASN A 71 22.67 40.21 0.61
CA ASN A 71 22.99 39.30 -0.49
C ASN A 71 21.85 39.20 -1.52
N LEU A 72 20.66 39.72 -1.21
CA LEU A 72 19.50 39.65 -2.13
C LEU A 72 19.74 40.41 -3.43
N ASP A 73 20.61 41.42 -3.44
CA ASP A 73 20.93 42.15 -4.66
C ASP A 73 21.69 41.28 -5.67
N ILE A 74 22.54 40.37 -5.18
CA ILE A 74 23.48 39.59 -5.99
C ILE A 74 23.13 38.11 -6.12
N VAL A 75 22.15 37.60 -5.34
CA VAL A 75 21.87 36.15 -5.25
C VAL A 75 21.44 35.49 -6.57
N CYS A 76 20.91 36.28 -7.52
CA CYS A 76 20.54 35.80 -8.85
C CYS A 76 21.55 36.19 -9.94
N GLU A 77 22.69 36.78 -9.58
CA GLU A 77 23.77 37.04 -10.52
C GLU A 77 24.57 35.76 -10.78
N ARG A 78 25.08 35.60 -12.00
CA ARG A 78 25.91 34.44 -12.35
C ARG A 78 27.21 34.45 -11.55
N PHE A 79 27.70 33.24 -11.23
CA PHE A 79 28.95 33.02 -10.51
C PHE A 79 28.97 33.58 -9.08
N THR A 80 27.81 33.82 -8.50
CA THR A 80 27.68 34.27 -7.11
C THR A 80 27.34 33.07 -6.24
N THR A 81 28.23 32.73 -5.30
CA THR A 81 28.06 31.59 -4.40
C THR A 81 28.64 31.89 -3.02
N SER A 82 28.08 31.26 -1.98
CA SER A 82 28.62 31.30 -0.62
C SER A 82 29.41 30.03 -0.25
N LYS A 83 29.59 29.11 -1.19
CA LYS A 83 30.05 27.73 -0.93
C LYS A 83 31.50 27.46 -1.37
N LEU A 84 32.07 28.31 -2.23
CA LEU A 84 33.47 28.27 -2.65
C LEU A 84 34.01 29.69 -2.66
N GLN A 85 35.23 29.89 -2.18
CA GLN A 85 35.94 31.17 -2.26
C GLN A 85 37.21 31.06 -3.10
N GLN A 86 37.91 29.94 -3.03
CA GLN A 86 39.16 29.70 -3.76
C GLN A 86 39.11 28.44 -4.60
N TYR A 87 40.06 28.28 -5.52
CA TYR A 87 40.09 27.14 -6.44
C TYR A 87 40.39 25.83 -5.69
N GLU A 88 41.18 25.90 -4.63
CA GLU A 88 41.58 24.77 -3.80
C GLU A 88 40.38 24.13 -3.07
N ASP A 89 39.33 24.92 -2.79
CA ASP A 89 38.08 24.44 -2.20
C ASP A 89 37.36 23.41 -3.09
N LEU A 90 37.69 23.30 -4.40
CA LEU A 90 37.17 22.25 -5.28
C LEU A 90 37.56 20.84 -4.82
N GLN A 91 38.64 20.70 -4.04
CA GLN A 91 39.16 19.40 -3.62
C GLN A 91 38.38 18.80 -2.44
N GLU A 92 37.62 19.62 -1.69
CA GLU A 92 36.90 19.24 -0.47
C GLU A 92 35.39 19.50 -0.55
N ILE A 93 34.78 19.40 -1.72
CA ILE A 93 33.35 19.74 -1.91
C ILE A 93 32.44 18.82 -1.09
N SER A 94 31.81 19.37 -0.06
CA SER A 94 30.78 18.70 0.76
C SER A 94 29.35 19.18 0.49
N THR A 95 29.17 20.16 -0.41
CA THR A 95 27.86 20.76 -0.75
C THR A 95 27.35 20.28 -2.11
N TYR A 96 26.04 20.19 -2.30
CA TYR A 96 25.45 19.68 -3.54
C TYR A 96 25.69 20.55 -4.78
N GLY A 97 25.71 21.89 -4.63
CA GLY A 97 25.91 22.79 -5.77
C GLY A 97 26.84 23.94 -5.45
N PHE A 98 27.84 24.21 -6.29
CA PHE A 98 28.92 25.16 -5.98
C PHE A 98 29.19 26.22 -7.07
N ARG A 99 28.51 26.12 -8.23
CA ARG A 99 28.80 26.94 -9.42
C ARG A 99 28.23 28.36 -9.38
N GLY A 100 27.25 28.64 -8.52
CA GLY A 100 26.59 29.96 -8.47
C GLY A 100 25.77 30.30 -9.71
N GLU A 101 25.26 29.30 -10.44
CA GLU A 101 24.55 29.52 -11.72
C GLU A 101 23.06 29.16 -11.69
N ALA A 102 22.61 28.39 -10.68
CA ALA A 102 21.27 27.80 -10.68
C ALA A 102 20.15 28.87 -10.63
N LEU A 103 20.18 29.74 -9.61
CA LEU A 103 19.15 30.79 -9.44
C LEU A 103 19.19 31.82 -10.57
N ALA A 104 20.39 32.19 -11.02
CA ALA A 104 20.57 33.03 -12.19
C ALA A 104 19.91 32.42 -13.43
N SER A 105 20.19 31.14 -13.73
CA SER A 105 19.62 30.43 -14.86
C SER A 105 18.10 30.36 -14.79
N ILE A 106 17.53 30.01 -13.63
CA ILE A 106 16.09 29.98 -13.42
C ILE A 106 15.47 31.37 -13.67
N SER A 107 16.10 32.45 -13.19
CA SER A 107 15.63 33.83 -13.38
C SER A 107 15.62 34.28 -14.86
N TYR A 108 16.47 33.73 -15.72
CA TYR A 108 16.47 34.04 -17.16
C TYR A 108 15.32 33.40 -17.94
N ILE A 109 14.72 32.33 -17.42
CA ILE A 109 13.68 31.54 -18.10
C ILE A 109 12.32 31.56 -17.36
N SER A 110 12.19 32.31 -16.28
CA SER A 110 10.98 32.37 -15.45
C SER A 110 10.85 33.71 -14.72
N HIS A 111 9.72 33.91 -14.04
CA HIS A 111 9.57 34.96 -13.04
C HIS A 111 9.89 34.39 -11.66
N LEU A 112 11.03 34.79 -11.10
CA LEU A 112 11.55 34.27 -9.84
C LEU A 112 11.23 35.25 -8.70
N THR A 113 10.76 34.73 -7.58
CA THR A 113 10.55 35.49 -6.35
C THR A 113 11.12 34.73 -5.16
N ILE A 114 11.94 35.40 -4.36
CA ILE A 114 12.54 34.86 -3.14
C ILE A 114 11.94 35.61 -1.95
N LEU A 115 11.43 34.86 -0.99
CA LEU A 115 11.08 35.34 0.34
C LEU A 115 11.98 34.62 1.34
N THR A 116 12.69 35.34 2.17
CA THR A 116 13.66 34.73 3.08
C THR A 116 13.75 35.47 4.40
N LYS A 117 14.16 34.77 5.44
CA LYS A 117 14.39 35.32 6.76
C LYS A 117 15.51 34.56 7.45
N THR A 118 16.54 35.29 7.87
CA THR A 118 17.55 34.72 8.76
C THR A 118 17.08 34.75 10.22
N ALA A 119 17.70 33.92 11.06
CA ALA A 119 17.41 33.91 12.50
C ALA A 119 17.74 35.24 13.20
N ALA A 120 18.70 36.01 12.66
CA ALA A 120 19.13 37.29 13.21
C ALA A 120 18.19 38.46 12.81
N ASP A 121 17.51 38.35 11.67
CA ASP A 121 16.64 39.41 11.17
C ASP A 121 15.35 39.52 12.00
N LYS A 122 14.75 40.71 12.08
CA LYS A 122 13.46 40.91 12.77
C LYS A 122 12.26 40.48 11.92
N CYS A 123 12.35 40.62 10.60
CA CYS A 123 11.29 40.33 9.64
C CYS A 123 11.83 39.56 8.43
N ALA A 124 10.95 39.08 7.56
CA ALA A 124 11.33 38.47 6.30
C ALA A 124 11.44 39.54 5.20
N TYR A 125 12.21 39.24 4.16
CA TYR A 125 12.38 40.09 2.99
C TYR A 125 11.94 39.36 1.73
N LYS A 126 11.21 40.06 0.87
CA LYS A 126 10.72 39.58 -0.41
C LYS A 126 11.37 40.36 -1.55
N ALA A 127 11.98 39.63 -2.47
CA ALA A 127 12.65 40.14 -3.65
C ALA A 127 12.14 39.39 -4.89
N SER A 128 11.93 40.10 -5.99
CA SER A 128 11.53 39.53 -7.28
C SER A 128 12.64 39.77 -8.29
N TYR A 129 12.85 38.83 -9.21
CA TYR A 129 13.99 38.82 -10.13
C TYR A 129 13.54 38.52 -11.56
N GLU A 130 14.21 39.15 -12.52
CA GLU A 130 14.03 38.92 -13.94
C GLU A 130 15.37 39.08 -14.66
N ASN A 131 15.75 38.09 -15.48
CA ASN A 131 17.04 38.06 -16.18
C ASN A 131 18.26 38.21 -15.23
N GLY A 132 18.19 37.58 -14.06
CA GLY A 132 19.27 37.59 -13.06
C GLY A 132 19.37 38.88 -12.23
N LYS A 133 18.53 39.88 -12.50
CA LYS A 133 18.55 41.17 -11.79
C LYS A 133 17.31 41.37 -10.93
N LEU A 134 17.48 42.16 -9.86
CA LEU A 134 16.39 42.54 -8.98
C LEU A 134 15.34 43.41 -9.71
N LYS A 135 14.08 43.03 -9.60
CA LYS A 135 12.91 43.70 -10.17
C LYS A 135 12.18 44.49 -9.08
N GLY A 136 12.56 45.75 -8.95
CA GLY A 136 11.97 46.67 -7.96
C GLY A 136 12.61 46.56 -6.57
N PRO A 137 12.09 47.30 -5.58
CA PRO A 137 12.68 47.33 -4.24
C PRO A 137 12.38 46.06 -3.44
N ILE A 138 13.32 45.67 -2.58
CA ILE A 138 13.13 44.61 -1.58
C ILE A 138 12.05 45.04 -0.59
N LYS A 139 11.06 44.19 -0.34
CA LYS A 139 9.92 44.48 0.54
C LYS A 139 10.04 43.69 1.84
N ALA A 140 9.93 44.37 2.98
CA ALA A 140 9.79 43.71 4.28
C ALA A 140 8.38 43.10 4.41
N CYS A 141 8.29 41.84 4.84
CA CYS A 141 7.04 41.12 5.04
C CYS A 141 7.11 40.16 6.23
N ALA A 142 5.95 39.60 6.60
CA ALA A 142 5.90 38.50 7.57
C ALA A 142 6.42 37.20 6.93
N GLY A 143 7.15 36.41 7.70
CA GLY A 143 7.67 35.12 7.28
C GLY A 143 8.40 34.42 8.42
N ASN A 144 8.51 33.10 8.32
CA ASN A 144 9.28 32.28 9.27
C ASN A 144 10.73 32.18 8.80
N ASN A 145 11.62 31.73 9.70
CA ASN A 145 13.02 31.46 9.35
C ASN A 145 13.12 30.45 8.21
N GLY A 146 14.07 30.68 7.31
CA GLY A 146 14.28 29.86 6.11
C GLY A 146 14.01 30.64 4.83
N THR A 147 13.87 29.91 3.72
CA THR A 147 13.69 30.50 2.40
C THR A 147 12.49 29.89 1.69
N GLN A 148 11.75 30.72 0.98
CA GLN A 148 10.70 30.35 0.06
C GLN A 148 11.03 30.89 -1.32
N ILE A 149 11.24 30.00 -2.28
CA ILE A 149 11.53 30.35 -3.67
C ILE A 149 10.31 29.98 -4.51
N THR A 150 9.79 30.96 -5.23
CA THR A 150 8.62 30.81 -6.11
C THR A 150 9.05 31.10 -7.54
N VAL A 151 8.81 30.13 -8.42
CA VAL A 151 9.11 30.15 -9.85
C VAL A 151 7.79 30.12 -10.62
N GLU A 152 7.50 31.20 -11.33
CA GLU A 152 6.27 31.35 -12.11
C GLU A 152 6.57 31.38 -13.60
N ASP A 153 5.68 30.78 -14.39
CA ASP A 153 5.74 30.75 -15.86
C ASP A 153 7.10 30.29 -16.42
N LEU A 154 7.54 29.09 -16.03
CA LEU A 154 8.78 28.50 -16.52
C LEU A 154 8.74 28.37 -18.05
N PHE A 155 9.83 28.78 -18.70
CA PHE A 155 10.01 28.85 -20.16
C PHE A 155 9.07 29.82 -20.89
N TYR A 156 8.51 30.84 -20.23
CA TYR A 156 7.62 31.83 -20.88
C TYR A 156 8.25 32.50 -22.11
N ASN A 157 9.57 32.70 -22.09
CA ASN A 157 10.34 33.38 -23.12
C ASN A 157 11.14 32.42 -24.05
N VAL A 158 10.98 31.09 -23.88
CA VAL A 158 11.58 30.06 -24.74
C VAL A 158 10.48 29.14 -25.27
N LEU A 159 9.65 29.67 -26.18
CA LEU A 159 8.43 29.00 -26.66
C LEU A 159 8.70 27.63 -27.31
N ALA A 160 9.79 27.48 -28.05
CA ALA A 160 10.15 26.22 -28.68
C ALA A 160 10.35 25.11 -27.63
N ARG A 161 11.00 25.43 -26.51
CA ARG A 161 11.20 24.50 -25.38
C ARG A 161 9.90 24.24 -24.63
N LYS A 162 9.10 25.29 -24.37
CA LYS A 162 7.79 25.13 -23.74
C LYS A 162 6.87 24.18 -24.52
N LYS A 163 6.95 24.19 -25.86
CA LYS A 163 6.20 23.28 -26.74
C LYS A 163 6.76 21.86 -26.82
N SER A 164 8.06 21.67 -26.57
CA SER A 164 8.69 20.34 -26.59
C SER A 164 8.54 19.57 -25.28
N LEU A 165 8.09 20.24 -24.21
CA LEU A 165 7.83 19.60 -22.92
C LEU A 165 6.64 18.66 -23.02
N ARG A 166 6.66 17.63 -22.17
CA ARG A 166 5.61 16.61 -22.16
C ARG A 166 4.35 17.14 -21.47
N SER A 167 3.36 16.27 -21.29
CA SER A 167 2.13 16.64 -20.60
C SER A 167 2.41 17.11 -19.16
N ALA A 168 1.59 18.02 -18.63
CA ALA A 168 1.75 18.53 -17.26
C ALA A 168 1.72 17.40 -16.21
N THR A 169 0.97 16.32 -16.47
CA THR A 169 0.93 15.13 -15.62
C THR A 169 2.27 14.41 -15.60
N GLU A 170 2.91 14.28 -16.76
CA GLU A 170 4.19 13.58 -16.88
C GLU A 170 5.36 14.39 -16.30
N GLU A 171 5.38 15.71 -16.50
CA GLU A 171 6.31 16.59 -15.80
C GLU A 171 6.16 16.51 -14.27
N TYR A 172 4.91 16.34 -13.79
CA TYR A 172 4.65 16.12 -12.36
C TYR A 172 5.19 14.78 -11.87
N SER A 173 5.09 13.71 -12.66
CA SER A 173 5.68 12.41 -12.31
C SER A 173 7.20 12.49 -12.15
N HIS A 174 7.90 13.24 -13.02
CA HIS A 174 9.34 13.46 -12.87
C HIS A 174 9.68 14.28 -11.62
N ILE A 175 8.83 15.26 -11.26
CA ILE A 175 8.98 15.98 -9.99
C ILE A 175 8.82 15.02 -8.80
N MET A 176 7.81 14.14 -8.81
CA MET A 176 7.61 13.14 -7.76
C MET A 176 8.82 12.22 -7.61
N GLU A 177 9.39 11.76 -8.73
CA GLU A 177 10.58 10.90 -8.75
C GLU A 177 11.80 11.58 -8.12
N VAL A 178 12.08 12.83 -8.50
CA VAL A 178 13.16 13.63 -7.90
C VAL A 178 12.93 13.79 -6.40
N VAL A 179 11.75 14.26 -5.98
CA VAL A 179 11.45 14.47 -4.55
C VAL A 179 11.56 13.16 -3.77
N GLY A 180 11.04 12.06 -4.32
CA GLY A 180 11.13 10.73 -3.71
C GLY A 180 12.58 10.27 -3.51
N GLY A 181 13.43 10.44 -4.52
CA GLY A 181 14.85 10.13 -4.44
C GLY A 181 15.57 10.91 -3.34
N TYR A 182 15.37 12.23 -3.28
CA TYR A 182 15.97 13.06 -2.23
C TYR A 182 15.42 12.77 -0.84
N ALA A 183 14.12 12.46 -0.72
CA ALA A 183 13.50 12.10 0.54
C ALA A 183 14.04 10.76 1.10
N ILE A 184 14.33 9.79 0.24
CA ILE A 184 14.95 8.52 0.65
C ILE A 184 16.40 8.76 1.10
N HIS A 185 17.20 9.45 0.28
CA HIS A 185 18.62 9.68 0.55
C HIS A 185 18.83 10.53 1.81
N ASN A 186 17.98 11.54 2.01
CA ASN A 186 18.06 12.47 3.14
C ASN A 186 16.96 12.19 4.16
N SER A 187 16.92 10.96 4.68
CA SER A 187 15.88 10.51 5.63
C SER A 187 15.76 11.35 6.91
N HIS A 188 16.81 12.11 7.27
CA HIS A 188 16.80 13.05 8.38
C HIS A 188 15.97 14.32 8.12
N VAL A 189 15.67 14.63 6.85
CA VAL A 189 14.89 15.80 6.40
C VAL A 189 13.46 15.39 6.05
N GLY A 190 12.47 16.16 6.51
CA GLY A 190 11.07 15.98 6.12
C GLY A 190 10.80 16.59 4.75
N PHE A 191 10.11 15.86 3.87
CA PHE A 191 9.70 16.33 2.55
C PHE A 191 8.18 16.30 2.42
N THR A 192 7.61 17.37 1.90
CA THR A 192 6.18 17.44 1.57
C THR A 192 6.02 17.91 0.13
N LEU A 193 5.35 17.12 -0.72
CA LEU A 193 4.98 17.51 -2.08
C LEU A 193 3.46 17.57 -2.20
N LYS A 194 2.94 18.70 -2.68
CA LYS A 194 1.51 18.89 -2.94
C LYS A 194 1.25 19.61 -4.25
N LYS A 195 0.12 19.27 -4.88
CA LYS A 195 -0.42 20.08 -5.98
C LYS A 195 -1.13 21.31 -5.44
N PHE A 196 -1.10 22.40 -6.19
CA PHE A 196 -1.71 23.66 -5.79
C PHE A 196 -3.22 23.52 -5.62
N GLY A 197 -3.71 23.67 -4.39
CA GLY A 197 -5.14 23.56 -4.05
C GLY A 197 -5.66 22.13 -3.87
N GLU A 198 -4.78 21.14 -3.89
CA GLU A 198 -5.12 19.72 -3.71
C GLU A 198 -4.42 19.11 -2.47
N ASN A 199 -4.70 17.83 -2.22
CA ASN A 199 -4.08 17.07 -1.14
C ASN A 199 -2.59 16.81 -1.38
N THR A 200 -1.92 16.39 -0.30
CA THR A 200 -0.48 16.07 -0.30
C THR A 200 -0.25 14.70 -0.93
N ASP A 201 0.62 14.63 -1.93
CA ASP A 201 0.96 13.39 -2.64
C ASP A 201 2.15 12.67 -1.98
N ILE A 202 3.15 13.42 -1.52
CA ILE A 202 4.30 12.89 -0.77
C ILE A 202 4.41 13.60 0.57
N LYS A 203 4.54 12.83 1.65
CA LYS A 203 4.83 13.37 2.98
C LYS A 203 5.74 12.42 3.75
N THR A 204 6.97 12.83 4.01
CA THR A 204 7.89 12.13 4.92
C THR A 204 8.07 12.91 6.20
N SER A 205 8.20 12.20 7.32
CA SER A 205 8.45 12.80 8.63
C SER A 205 9.89 13.30 8.75
N ILE A 206 10.09 14.34 9.56
CA ILE A 206 11.43 14.80 9.94
C ILE A 206 12.10 13.70 10.77
N LYS A 207 13.39 13.42 10.55
CA LYS A 207 14.13 12.31 11.20
C LYS A 207 13.47 10.94 11.01
N SER A 208 13.02 10.67 9.78
CA SER A 208 12.55 9.35 9.38
C SER A 208 13.72 8.40 9.11
N THR A 209 13.42 7.16 8.74
CA THR A 209 14.41 6.20 8.24
C THR A 209 14.28 6.03 6.74
N VAL A 210 15.35 5.59 6.08
CA VAL A 210 15.35 5.23 4.66
C VAL A 210 14.24 4.21 4.36
N VAL A 211 14.08 3.21 5.23
CA VAL A 211 13.07 2.13 5.10
C VAL A 211 11.65 2.68 5.19
N GLU A 212 11.38 3.56 6.15
CA GLU A 212 10.05 4.15 6.31
C GLU A 212 9.71 5.08 5.13
N ASN A 213 10.68 5.86 4.64
CA ASN A 213 10.49 6.70 3.46
C ASN A 213 10.21 5.85 2.21
N ILE A 214 10.95 4.75 2.01
CA ILE A 214 10.67 3.78 0.92
C ILE A 214 9.25 3.23 1.03
N ARG A 215 8.81 2.85 2.24
CA ARG A 215 7.45 2.33 2.51
C ARG A 215 6.38 3.37 2.17
N ILE A 216 6.55 4.61 2.60
CA ILE A 216 5.60 5.71 2.35
C ILE A 216 5.53 6.04 0.86
N LEU A 217 6.68 6.10 0.18
CA LEU A 217 6.80 6.51 -1.22
C LEU A 217 6.47 5.39 -2.21
N LYS A 218 6.27 4.16 -1.74
CA LYS A 218 5.99 2.98 -2.57
C LYS A 218 7.04 2.76 -3.67
N LEU A 219 8.30 3.06 -3.37
CA LEU A 219 9.41 2.91 -4.30
C LEU A 219 10.09 1.54 -4.12
N PHE A 220 10.65 1.00 -5.20
CA PHE A 220 11.49 -0.19 -5.14
C PHE A 220 12.96 0.24 -5.16
N PHE A 221 13.74 -0.27 -4.22
CA PHE A 221 15.19 -0.07 -4.20
C PHE A 221 15.88 -1.35 -4.65
N LEU A 222 16.65 -1.27 -5.73
CA LEU A 222 17.40 -2.41 -6.28
C LEU A 222 18.89 -2.19 -6.04
N LYS A 223 19.51 -3.09 -5.26
CA LYS A 223 20.95 -3.11 -5.03
C LYS A 223 21.58 -4.16 -5.94
N LEU A 224 22.52 -3.75 -6.79
CA LEU A 224 23.22 -4.61 -7.75
C LEU A 224 24.74 -4.37 -7.68
N ASP A 225 25.54 -5.36 -8.09
CA ASP A 225 26.97 -5.15 -8.34
C ASP A 225 27.11 -4.15 -9.50
N PRO A 226 27.89 -3.05 -9.34
CA PRO A 226 28.12 -2.08 -10.42
C PRO A 226 28.63 -2.69 -11.73
N ARG A 227 29.28 -3.86 -11.69
CA ARG A 227 29.74 -4.58 -12.89
C ARG A 227 28.60 -5.09 -13.78
N ASN A 228 27.41 -5.25 -13.21
CA ASN A 228 26.24 -5.80 -13.89
C ASN A 228 25.28 -4.71 -14.38
N VAL A 229 25.66 -3.43 -14.25
CA VAL A 229 24.86 -2.26 -14.64
C VAL A 229 25.70 -1.32 -15.49
N ASP A 230 25.30 -1.12 -16.74
CA ASP A 230 25.86 -0.06 -17.57
C ASP A 230 25.09 1.24 -17.34
N VAL A 231 25.76 2.19 -16.68
CA VAL A 231 25.24 3.54 -16.41
C VAL A 231 25.56 4.54 -17.52
N ASN A 232 26.38 4.16 -18.51
CA ASN A 232 26.84 5.03 -19.59
C ASN A 232 25.96 4.93 -20.85
N VAL A 233 24.67 4.68 -20.66
CA VAL A 233 23.70 4.54 -21.76
C VAL A 233 23.13 5.91 -22.16
N HIS A 234 22.90 6.79 -21.19
CA HIS A 234 22.29 8.10 -21.42
C HIS A 234 23.12 9.24 -20.81
N PRO A 235 23.28 10.41 -21.49
CA PRO A 235 24.06 11.55 -20.99
C PRO A 235 23.66 12.05 -19.60
N THR A 236 22.38 11.92 -19.24
CA THR A 236 21.83 12.32 -17.94
C THR A 236 21.56 11.15 -16.99
N LYS A 237 21.97 9.93 -17.34
CA LYS A 237 21.79 8.71 -16.53
C LYS A 237 20.32 8.40 -16.16
N HIS A 238 19.36 8.84 -16.97
CA HIS A 238 17.94 8.49 -16.78
C HIS A 238 17.64 7.02 -17.13
N GLU A 239 18.52 6.39 -17.89
CA GLU A 239 18.41 5.01 -18.31
C GLU A 239 19.72 4.30 -17.97
N VAL A 240 19.59 3.05 -17.54
CA VAL A 240 20.69 2.13 -17.27
C VAL A 240 20.35 0.81 -17.94
N GLN A 241 21.37 0.11 -18.44
CA GLN A 241 21.18 -1.20 -19.05
C GLN A 241 21.72 -2.28 -18.11
N PHE A 242 20.94 -3.34 -17.90
CA PHE A 242 21.32 -4.44 -17.02
C PHE A 242 21.92 -5.59 -17.83
N LEU A 243 23.02 -6.18 -17.34
CA LEU A 243 23.65 -7.33 -17.99
C LEU A 243 22.75 -8.59 -18.01
N TYR A 244 21.95 -8.77 -16.94
CA TYR A 244 21.06 -9.92 -16.75
C TYR A 244 19.60 -9.47 -16.62
N GLU A 245 19.14 -8.62 -17.53
CA GLU A 245 17.83 -7.95 -17.47
C GLU A 245 16.66 -8.93 -17.24
N GLU A 246 16.55 -9.99 -18.04
CA GLU A 246 15.46 -10.98 -17.90
C GLU A 246 15.45 -11.65 -16.52
N GLN A 247 16.62 -12.01 -15.99
CA GLN A 247 16.74 -12.66 -14.68
C GLN A 247 16.36 -11.70 -13.54
N ILE A 248 16.75 -10.43 -13.67
CA ILE A 248 16.38 -9.38 -12.71
C ILE A 248 14.87 -9.17 -12.73
N ILE A 249 14.26 -9.08 -13.90
CA ILE A 249 12.81 -8.93 -14.07
C ILE A 249 12.07 -10.13 -13.45
N ASP A 250 12.48 -11.35 -13.78
CA ASP A 250 11.86 -12.57 -13.23
C ASP A 250 12.01 -12.65 -11.71
N LYS A 251 13.15 -12.23 -11.17
CA LYS A 251 13.38 -12.22 -9.73
C LYS A 251 12.54 -11.16 -9.03
N ILE A 252 12.45 -9.95 -9.58
CA ILE A 252 11.58 -8.88 -9.08
C ILE A 252 10.12 -9.35 -9.12
N LYS A 253 9.68 -9.90 -10.25
CA LYS A 253 8.32 -10.42 -10.44
C LYS A 253 8.00 -11.51 -9.42
N SER A 254 8.86 -12.52 -9.29
CA SER A 254 8.68 -13.62 -8.34
C SER A 254 8.67 -13.13 -6.89
N CYS A 255 9.51 -12.15 -6.53
CA CYS A 255 9.54 -11.57 -5.19
C CYS A 255 8.27 -10.77 -4.89
N ILE A 256 7.81 -9.93 -5.84
CA ILE A 256 6.57 -9.18 -5.71
C ILE A 256 5.38 -10.14 -5.66
N GLU A 257 5.31 -11.15 -6.52
CA GLU A 257 4.25 -12.17 -6.49
C GLU A 257 4.25 -12.91 -5.15
N ALA A 258 5.40 -13.38 -4.67
CA ALA A 258 5.51 -14.04 -3.37
C ALA A 258 5.08 -13.11 -2.22
N LYS A 259 5.46 -11.83 -2.26
CA LYS A 259 5.06 -10.85 -1.24
C LYS A 259 3.59 -10.48 -1.33
N LEU A 260 3.04 -10.26 -2.52
CA LEU A 260 1.62 -10.00 -2.73
C LEU A 260 0.78 -11.21 -2.33
N LEU A 261 1.21 -12.44 -2.64
CA LEU A 261 0.58 -13.68 -2.18
C LEU A 261 0.64 -13.80 -0.65
N SER A 262 1.76 -13.41 -0.02
CA SER A 262 1.90 -13.41 1.44
C SER A 262 1.06 -12.30 2.12
N CYS A 263 0.91 -11.15 1.47
CA CYS A 263 0.08 -10.02 1.93
C CYS A 263 -1.42 -10.27 1.66
N ASN A 264 -1.77 -11.11 0.69
CA ASN A 264 -3.13 -11.57 0.39
C ASN A 264 -3.68 -12.57 1.43
N SER A 265 -3.00 -12.77 2.55
CA SER A 265 -3.60 -13.40 3.73
C SER A 265 -4.81 -12.62 4.29
N SER A 266 -5.10 -11.43 3.73
CA SER A 266 -6.41 -10.80 3.82
C SER A 266 -7.05 -10.61 2.43
N ARG A 267 -8.08 -11.44 2.18
CA ARG A 267 -9.30 -11.11 1.40
C ARG A 267 -9.24 -11.19 -0.13
N VAL A 268 -9.41 -12.41 -0.66
CA VAL A 268 -10.52 -12.78 -1.56
C VAL A 268 -10.87 -14.24 -1.26
N MET A 269 -11.97 -14.49 -0.55
CA MET A 269 -12.52 -15.84 -0.45
C MET A 269 -13.37 -16.09 -1.68
N TYR A 270 -13.06 -17.14 -2.44
CA TYR A 270 -13.93 -17.57 -3.52
C TYR A 270 -15.23 -18.10 -2.90
N THR A 271 -16.39 -17.84 -3.50
CA THR A 271 -17.66 -18.39 -3.03
C THR A 271 -17.74 -19.89 -3.32
N GLN A 272 -18.12 -20.70 -2.34
CA GLN A 272 -18.49 -22.09 -2.58
C GLN A 272 -19.81 -22.15 -3.38
N ALA A 273 -20.01 -23.18 -4.20
CA ALA A 273 -21.26 -23.42 -4.93
C ALA A 273 -22.48 -23.40 -3.98
N ARG A 274 -23.55 -22.72 -4.41
CA ARG A 274 -24.80 -22.44 -3.67
C ARG A 274 -25.36 -23.66 -2.93
N LEU A 275 -25.92 -23.43 -1.73
CA LEU A 275 -26.59 -24.48 -0.96
C LEU A 275 -27.81 -25.04 -1.73
N PRO A 276 -28.04 -26.37 -1.70
CA PRO A 276 -29.16 -26.98 -2.41
C PRO A 276 -30.50 -26.51 -1.82
N GLY A 277 -31.31 -25.81 -2.62
CA GLY A 277 -32.66 -25.34 -2.24
C GLY A 277 -32.92 -23.84 -2.39
N ALA A 278 -31.90 -23.02 -2.64
CA ALA A 278 -32.07 -21.57 -2.86
C ALA A 278 -32.79 -21.26 -4.19
N THR A 279 -33.96 -20.62 -4.13
CA THR A 279 -34.72 -20.17 -5.31
C THR A 279 -34.12 -18.91 -5.95
N MET A 280 -34.18 -18.84 -7.29
CA MET A 280 -33.62 -17.73 -8.08
C MET A 280 -34.48 -16.47 -7.98
N VAL A 281 -33.85 -15.29 -7.90
CA VAL A 281 -34.48 -14.01 -8.23
C VAL A 281 -33.93 -13.56 -9.60
N ASP A 282 -34.83 -13.44 -10.58
CA ASP A 282 -34.52 -13.28 -12.02
C ASP A 282 -33.70 -12.02 -12.38
N GLU A 283 -33.59 -11.04 -11.49
CA GLU A 283 -32.87 -9.79 -11.75
C GLU A 283 -31.34 -9.93 -11.85
N ILE A 284 -30.76 -11.01 -11.30
CA ILE A 284 -29.29 -11.18 -11.24
C ILE A 284 -28.73 -11.83 -12.51
N ILE A 285 -29.50 -12.69 -13.21
CA ILE A 285 -29.03 -13.38 -14.42
C ILE A 285 -28.60 -12.37 -15.49
N LYS A 286 -29.33 -11.25 -15.63
CA LYS A 286 -28.98 -10.19 -16.58
C LYS A 286 -27.64 -9.50 -16.31
N LYS A 287 -27.09 -9.56 -15.09
CA LYS A 287 -25.81 -8.91 -14.76
C LYS A 287 -24.60 -9.82 -14.94
N THR A 288 -24.77 -11.14 -14.97
CA THR A 288 -23.65 -12.10 -14.96
C THR A 288 -23.46 -12.89 -16.26
N THR A 289 -24.39 -12.84 -17.22
CA THR A 289 -24.29 -13.64 -18.46
C THR A 289 -23.66 -12.96 -19.67
N ASP A 290 -23.36 -11.66 -19.61
CA ASP A 290 -22.59 -11.03 -20.69
C ASP A 290 -21.10 -11.19 -20.38
N GLY A 291 -20.43 -12.00 -21.20
CA GLY A 291 -19.05 -12.48 -21.07
C GLY A 291 -17.97 -11.39 -21.05
N ALA A 292 -17.94 -10.59 -20.00
CA ALA A 292 -16.86 -9.67 -19.72
C ALA A 292 -15.64 -10.44 -19.22
N LYS A 293 -14.52 -10.35 -19.95
CA LYS A 293 -13.21 -10.71 -19.41
C LYS A 293 -12.94 -9.84 -18.18
N ILE A 294 -12.87 -10.47 -17.01
CA ILE A 294 -12.52 -9.83 -15.75
C ILE A 294 -11.00 -9.61 -15.75
N TYR A 295 -10.56 -8.35 -15.69
CA TYR A 295 -9.13 -8.01 -15.63
C TYR A 295 -8.70 -7.86 -14.17
N ALA A 296 -7.42 -8.12 -13.86
CA ALA A 296 -6.91 -8.03 -12.48
C ALA A 296 -7.13 -6.65 -11.82
N LYS A 297 -7.19 -5.57 -12.61
CA LYS A 297 -7.52 -4.21 -12.15
C LYS A 297 -8.97 -4.07 -11.64
N ASP A 298 -9.86 -4.96 -12.05
CA ASP A 298 -11.26 -5.01 -11.62
C ASP A 298 -11.43 -5.86 -10.34
N LEU A 299 -10.36 -6.55 -9.91
CA LEU A 299 -10.28 -7.35 -8.68
C LEU A 299 -9.67 -6.58 -7.49
N VAL A 300 -9.22 -5.33 -7.70
CA VAL A 300 -8.58 -4.51 -6.67
C VAL A 300 -9.32 -3.18 -6.55
N ARG A 301 -9.67 -2.77 -5.33
CA ARG A 301 -10.27 -1.45 -5.07
C ARG A 301 -9.29 -0.35 -5.47
N VAL A 302 -9.57 0.35 -6.57
CA VAL A 302 -8.73 1.42 -7.12
C VAL A 302 -9.28 2.84 -6.89
N SER A 303 -10.50 2.97 -6.37
CA SER A 303 -11.14 4.28 -6.14
C SER A 303 -11.23 4.63 -4.66
N SER A 304 -10.77 5.82 -4.29
CA SER A 304 -10.93 6.42 -2.95
C SER A 304 -12.38 6.73 -2.58
N ASP A 305 -13.28 6.71 -3.56
CA ASP A 305 -14.69 7.11 -3.42
C ASP A 305 -15.61 5.92 -3.11
N THR A 306 -15.05 4.70 -3.06
CA THR A 306 -15.79 3.47 -2.69
C THR A 306 -16.09 3.43 -1.19
N GLN A 307 -17.25 2.88 -0.85
CA GLN A 307 -17.80 2.87 0.52
C GLN A 307 -16.87 2.15 1.51
N LYS A 308 -16.41 2.88 2.52
CA LYS A 308 -15.59 2.31 3.61
C LYS A 308 -16.45 1.57 4.62
N ILE A 309 -15.87 0.53 5.22
CA ILE A 309 -16.56 -0.32 6.18
C ILE A 309 -16.99 0.45 7.44
N ASP A 310 -16.33 1.57 7.74
CA ASP A 310 -16.68 2.53 8.81
C ASP A 310 -18.18 2.90 8.83
N LYS A 311 -18.84 2.96 7.67
CA LYS A 311 -20.29 3.24 7.58
C LYS A 311 -21.17 2.12 8.15
N PHE A 312 -20.68 0.89 8.22
CA PHE A 312 -21.40 -0.24 8.82
C PHE A 312 -21.22 -0.32 10.34
N PHE A 313 -20.34 0.51 10.91
CA PHE A 313 -19.99 0.54 12.33
C PHE A 313 -20.65 1.70 13.12
N GLN A 314 -21.42 2.63 12.52
CA GLN A 314 -22.13 3.69 13.28
C GLN A 314 -23.49 4.18 12.71
N ILE A 315 -24.55 4.06 13.53
CA ILE A 315 -25.54 5.13 13.82
C ILE A 315 -25.87 5.06 15.32
N ALA A 316 -25.08 5.76 16.14
CA ALA A 316 -25.46 6.15 17.50
C ALA A 316 -25.16 7.64 17.72
N SER A 317 -25.62 8.53 16.83
CA SER A 317 -25.74 9.98 17.10
C SER A 317 -26.48 10.70 15.98
N LYS A 318 -27.81 10.67 16.07
CA LYS A 318 -28.79 11.70 15.67
C LYS A 318 -30.17 11.04 15.68
N ARG A 319 -30.78 10.93 16.86
CA ARG A 319 -32.22 10.67 16.98
C ARG A 319 -32.91 12.01 17.11
N ASN A 320 -33.79 12.33 16.16
CA ASN A 320 -34.86 13.30 16.38
C ASN A 320 -35.71 12.78 17.55
N GLU A 321 -35.99 13.68 18.48
CA GLU A 321 -36.94 13.48 19.57
C GLU A 321 -38.32 13.25 18.97
N ASN A 322 -38.79 12.00 19.01
CA ASN A 322 -40.19 11.57 19.16
C ASN A 322 -40.32 10.10 18.75
N GLU A 323 -39.65 9.18 19.47
CA GLU A 323 -39.95 7.73 19.48
C GLU A 323 -39.07 7.02 20.51
N THR A 324 -39.05 7.51 21.74
CA THR A 324 -38.38 6.84 22.86
C THR A 324 -39.41 6.61 23.94
N ASN A 325 -39.88 5.37 24.05
CA ASN A 325 -40.29 4.78 25.34
C ASN A 325 -40.23 3.24 25.37
N ASN A 326 -40.14 2.50 24.25
CA ASN A 326 -40.11 1.03 24.29
C ASN A 326 -38.74 0.36 24.05
N ALA A 327 -37.70 1.10 23.63
CA ALA A 327 -36.38 0.52 23.33
C ALA A 327 -35.35 0.64 24.46
N LYS A 328 -35.65 1.41 25.53
CA LYS A 328 -34.72 1.66 26.64
C LYS A 328 -34.80 0.64 27.78
N GLU A 329 -35.82 -0.22 27.81
CA GLU A 329 -35.93 -1.30 28.82
C GLU A 329 -35.12 -2.55 28.42
N THR A 330 -34.89 -2.79 27.13
CA THR A 330 -34.23 -4.02 26.64
C THR A 330 -32.70 -3.98 26.72
N GLU A 331 -32.08 -2.80 26.59
CA GLU A 331 -30.60 -2.63 26.68
C GLU A 331 -30.08 -2.72 28.13
N LYS A 332 -30.95 -2.51 29.13
CA LYS A 332 -30.57 -2.57 30.55
C LYS A 332 -30.50 -3.99 31.12
N ILE A 333 -31.24 -4.94 30.55
CA ILE A 333 -31.36 -6.31 31.09
C ILE A 333 -30.13 -7.16 30.72
N VAL A 334 -29.49 -6.90 29.58
CA VAL A 334 -28.33 -7.69 29.10
C VAL A 334 -27.01 -7.26 29.77
N SER A 335 -26.93 -6.04 30.29
CA SER A 335 -25.68 -5.46 30.82
C SER A 335 -25.42 -5.73 32.31
N GLU A 336 -26.38 -6.26 33.07
CA GLU A 336 -26.22 -6.51 34.51
C GLU A 336 -25.76 -7.94 34.88
N GLU A 337 -25.83 -8.94 33.98
CA GLU A 337 -25.53 -10.35 34.33
C GLU A 337 -24.13 -10.88 33.92
N ILE A 338 -23.26 -10.08 33.29
CA ILE A 338 -21.96 -10.57 32.76
C ILE A 338 -20.75 -9.77 33.30
N LYS A 339 -20.76 -9.38 34.59
CA LYS A 339 -19.68 -8.57 35.18
C LYS A 339 -18.60 -9.29 35.99
N ASP A 340 -18.68 -10.62 36.19
CA ASP A 340 -17.68 -11.33 36.99
C ASP A 340 -16.84 -12.33 36.17
N LYS A 341 -15.71 -11.85 35.60
CA LYS A 341 -14.44 -12.58 35.43
C LYS A 341 -13.31 -11.64 34.97
N PRO A 342 -12.05 -11.89 35.38
CA PRO A 342 -11.01 -10.87 35.38
C PRO A 342 -10.39 -10.63 34.00
N ILE A 343 -10.10 -9.36 33.73
CA ILE A 343 -9.36 -8.86 32.57
C ILE A 343 -7.87 -9.19 32.76
N VAL A 344 -7.28 -9.92 31.81
CA VAL A 344 -5.82 -10.11 31.73
C VAL A 344 -5.24 -8.97 30.89
N GLN A 345 -4.44 -8.12 31.54
CA GLN A 345 -3.60 -7.12 30.87
C GLN A 345 -2.38 -7.79 30.24
N ILE A 346 -2.03 -7.43 29.01
CA ILE A 346 -0.73 -7.76 28.42
C ILE A 346 -0.11 -6.48 27.84
N ASN A 347 1.11 -6.23 28.29
CA ASN A 347 1.94 -5.06 28.02
C ASN A 347 2.49 -5.03 26.58
N ASP A 348 2.72 -3.81 26.10
CA ASP A 348 3.35 -3.42 24.85
C ASP A 348 4.86 -3.75 24.81
N GLU A 349 5.29 -4.78 24.08
CA GLU A 349 6.67 -4.88 23.58
C GLU A 349 6.71 -5.63 22.23
N ALA A 350 6.77 -4.88 21.12
CA ALA A 350 7.05 -5.41 19.79
C ALA A 350 7.83 -4.37 18.96
N SER A 351 9.10 -4.16 19.32
CA SER A 351 10.04 -3.33 18.55
C SER A 351 11.10 -4.12 17.76
N ASP A 352 11.26 -5.43 17.95
CA ASP A 352 12.50 -6.10 17.52
C ASP A 352 12.27 -7.27 16.56
N ILE A 353 11.90 -7.03 15.29
CA ILE A 353 11.93 -8.09 14.23
C ILE A 353 12.30 -7.51 12.85
N LEU A 354 13.43 -6.79 12.72
CA LEU A 354 13.86 -6.25 11.41
C LEU A 354 15.32 -6.54 11.00
N GLU A 355 16.02 -7.48 11.63
CA GLU A 355 17.43 -7.74 11.28
C GLU A 355 17.70 -8.84 10.23
N ASN A 356 16.73 -9.66 9.81
CA ASN A 356 17.03 -10.84 8.98
C ASN A 356 16.56 -10.75 7.51
N SER A 357 16.81 -9.63 6.82
CA SER A 357 16.48 -9.50 5.39
C SER A 357 17.67 -9.06 4.52
N LEU A 358 18.83 -9.67 4.75
CA LEU A 358 19.93 -9.63 3.78
C LEU A 358 19.76 -10.80 2.80
N ILE A 359 19.60 -10.47 1.53
CA ILE A 359 19.52 -11.43 0.41
C ILE A 359 20.96 -11.78 0.01
N GLU A 360 21.39 -13.02 0.24
CA GLU A 360 22.62 -13.57 -0.34
C GLU A 360 22.34 -14.27 -1.68
N GLU A 361 23.33 -14.21 -2.58
CA GLU A 361 23.30 -14.80 -3.92
C GLU A 361 23.34 -16.36 -3.87
N PRO A 362 22.66 -17.06 -4.79
CA PRO A 362 22.86 -18.50 -4.95
C PRO A 362 24.15 -18.80 -5.74
N LYS A 363 25.04 -19.62 -5.17
CA LYS A 363 26.18 -20.21 -5.88
C LYS A 363 25.75 -21.42 -6.72
N GLU A 364 26.38 -21.61 -7.88
CA GLU A 364 26.17 -22.73 -8.80
C GLU A 364 26.28 -24.11 -8.13
N ILE A 365 25.34 -25.01 -8.40
CA ILE A 365 25.48 -26.44 -8.14
C ILE A 365 25.46 -27.18 -9.47
N LYS A 366 26.63 -27.69 -9.88
CA LYS A 366 26.80 -28.73 -10.90
C LYS A 366 26.63 -30.10 -10.23
N GLY A 367 25.69 -30.91 -10.69
CA GLY A 367 25.61 -32.31 -10.26
C GLY A 367 24.34 -33.01 -10.71
N LYS A 368 24.48 -33.94 -11.66
CA LYS A 368 23.44 -34.82 -12.20
C LYS A 368 22.93 -35.79 -11.14
N GLU A 369 21.61 -36.04 -11.11
CA GLU A 369 21.12 -37.41 -10.94
C GLU A 369 19.75 -37.60 -11.60
N LYS A 370 19.68 -38.65 -12.42
CA LYS A 370 18.54 -39.09 -13.23
C LYS A 370 17.55 -39.85 -12.35
N TRP A 371 16.25 -39.63 -12.54
CA TRP A 371 15.26 -40.70 -12.38
C TRP A 371 14.31 -40.73 -13.58
N ASN A 372 14.15 -41.93 -14.11
CA ASN A 372 13.70 -42.22 -15.47
C ASN A 372 12.18 -42.07 -15.64
N LEU A 373 11.84 -41.66 -16.85
CA LEU A 373 10.54 -41.71 -17.48
C LEU A 373 10.10 -43.18 -17.64
N HIS A 374 8.93 -43.54 -17.09
CA HIS A 374 8.14 -44.65 -17.63
C HIS A 374 6.74 -44.15 -17.97
N THR A 375 6.55 -44.00 -19.28
CA THR A 375 5.26 -43.78 -19.93
C THR A 375 4.66 -45.13 -20.32
N ALA A 376 3.33 -45.20 -20.27
CA ALA A 376 2.40 -46.19 -20.83
C ALA A 376 2.14 -47.48 -20.02
N VAL A 377 0.92 -48.02 -19.87
CA VAL A 377 -0.50 -47.64 -20.01
C VAL A 377 -1.20 -48.84 -19.35
N GLU A 378 -2.17 -48.62 -18.46
CA GLU A 378 -3.32 -49.53 -18.36
C GLU A 378 -4.56 -48.71 -17.94
N GLN A 379 -5.48 -48.56 -18.89
CA GLN A 379 -6.78 -47.94 -18.71
C GLN A 379 -7.66 -48.88 -17.89
N ALA A 380 -8.16 -48.38 -16.75
CA ALA A 380 -9.38 -48.89 -16.14
C ALA A 380 -10.18 -47.71 -15.56
N ASN A 381 -11.13 -47.25 -16.37
CA ASN A 381 -12.41 -46.63 -16.00
C ASN A 381 -12.46 -45.76 -14.73
N ILE A 382 -12.34 -44.45 -14.90
CA ILE A 382 -13.08 -43.50 -14.06
C ILE A 382 -13.90 -42.62 -15.01
N THR A 383 -15.16 -43.00 -15.14
CA THR A 383 -16.20 -42.25 -15.82
C THR A 383 -16.29 -40.86 -15.19
N TYR A 384 -16.28 -39.82 -16.03
CA TYR A 384 -16.68 -38.47 -15.64
C TYR A 384 -18.08 -38.54 -15.03
N ILE A 385 -18.20 -38.32 -13.72
CA ILE A 385 -19.49 -38.21 -13.04
C ILE A 385 -19.93 -36.76 -13.18
N ASP A 386 -20.95 -36.53 -14.02
CA ASP A 386 -21.65 -35.27 -14.11
C ASP A 386 -22.17 -34.86 -12.71
N PRO A 387 -21.87 -33.65 -12.21
CA PRO A 387 -22.35 -33.17 -10.91
C PRO A 387 -23.88 -33.21 -10.74
N LYS A 388 -24.64 -33.39 -11.82
CA LYS A 388 -26.11 -33.50 -11.79
C LYS A 388 -26.65 -34.90 -11.44
N GLU A 389 -25.83 -35.96 -11.51
CA GLU A 389 -26.27 -37.35 -11.24
C GLU A 389 -26.07 -37.78 -9.77
N SER A 390 -25.21 -37.11 -9.00
CA SER A 390 -24.95 -37.43 -7.58
C SER A 390 -26.12 -37.10 -6.62
N PHE A 391 -27.18 -36.46 -7.09
CA PHE A 391 -28.28 -35.98 -6.26
C PHE A 391 -29.57 -36.81 -6.31
N LYS A 392 -29.61 -37.93 -7.04
CA LYS A 392 -30.75 -38.86 -6.99
C LYS A 392 -30.38 -40.07 -6.13
N THR A 393 -31.11 -40.21 -5.01
CA THR A 393 -31.11 -41.33 -4.03
C THR A 393 -30.12 -41.25 -2.85
N ARG A 394 -30.32 -40.27 -1.97
CA ARG A 394 -30.18 -40.49 -0.52
C ARG A 394 -31.47 -40.10 0.18
N THR A 395 -32.36 -41.07 0.34
CA THR A 395 -33.52 -40.96 1.24
C THR A 395 -33.01 -40.99 2.67
N PHE A 396 -32.95 -39.82 3.31
CA PHE A 396 -32.70 -39.73 4.74
C PHE A 396 -33.88 -40.37 5.49
N LYS A 397 -33.62 -41.41 6.28
CA LYS A 397 -34.61 -41.94 7.23
C LYS A 397 -34.75 -40.94 8.37
N TYR A 398 -35.87 -40.24 8.42
CA TYR A 398 -36.27 -39.50 9.62
C TYR A 398 -36.75 -40.51 10.68
N GLU A 399 -35.97 -40.71 11.73
CA GLU A 399 -36.46 -41.37 12.93
C GLU A 399 -37.17 -40.32 13.79
N ARG A 400 -38.46 -40.55 14.04
CA ARG A 400 -39.30 -39.61 14.80
C ARG A 400 -38.92 -39.69 16.27
N VAL A 401 -38.10 -38.77 16.75
CA VAL A 401 -37.82 -38.61 18.18
C VAL A 401 -39.02 -37.90 18.81
N GLU A 402 -39.83 -38.63 19.59
CA GLU A 402 -40.87 -38.04 20.43
C GLU A 402 -40.23 -37.22 21.54
N THR A 403 -40.23 -35.90 21.39
CA THR A 403 -39.77 -34.98 22.43
C THR A 403 -40.93 -34.66 23.36
N LYS A 404 -40.75 -34.96 24.66
CA LYS A 404 -41.69 -34.55 25.72
C LYS A 404 -41.80 -33.02 25.70
N LEU A 405 -43.02 -32.51 25.60
CA LEU A 405 -43.37 -31.08 25.62
C LEU A 405 -42.84 -30.39 26.88
N THR A 406 -41.59 -29.94 26.86
CA THR A 406 -41.10 -28.86 27.71
C THR A 406 -41.89 -27.59 27.35
N SER A 407 -42.30 -26.83 28.36
CA SER A 407 -43.40 -25.87 28.31
C SER A 407 -43.39 -24.97 27.06
N VAL A 408 -44.58 -24.73 26.48
CA VAL A 408 -44.80 -23.83 25.33
C VAL A 408 -44.18 -22.43 25.56
N LYS A 409 -43.98 -22.03 26.81
CA LYS A 409 -43.29 -20.79 27.20
C LYS A 409 -41.79 -20.80 26.83
N GLN A 410 -41.06 -21.87 27.15
CA GLN A 410 -39.64 -22.02 26.80
C GLN A 410 -39.43 -22.06 25.28
N LEU A 411 -40.31 -22.75 24.54
CA LEU A 411 -40.25 -22.79 23.08
C LEU A 411 -40.49 -21.40 22.45
N ARG A 412 -41.42 -20.61 23.01
CA ARG A 412 -41.65 -19.23 22.56
C ARG A 412 -40.46 -18.31 22.83
N GLU A 413 -39.84 -18.42 24.00
CA GLU A 413 -38.63 -17.65 24.36
C GLU A 413 -37.47 -17.99 23.42
N MET A 414 -37.26 -19.27 23.11
CA MET A 414 -36.23 -19.70 22.13
C MET A 414 -36.50 -19.19 20.71
N CYS A 415 -37.76 -19.19 20.26
CA CYS A 415 -38.12 -18.62 18.96
C CYS A 415 -37.85 -17.12 18.88
N GLU A 416 -38.04 -16.39 19.98
CA GLU A 416 -37.82 -14.95 20.00
C GLU A 416 -36.32 -14.59 19.94
N VAL A 417 -35.49 -15.34 20.67
CA VAL A 417 -34.03 -15.21 20.60
C VAL A 417 -33.53 -15.53 19.18
N ALA A 418 -34.04 -16.59 18.55
CA ALA A 418 -33.66 -16.94 17.18
C ALA A 418 -34.01 -15.84 16.18
N LYS A 419 -35.18 -15.20 16.30
CA LYS A 419 -35.54 -14.05 15.44
C LYS A 419 -34.59 -12.87 15.63
N GLN A 420 -34.22 -12.55 16.87
CA GLN A 420 -33.28 -11.46 17.17
C GLN A 420 -31.90 -11.74 16.55
N MET A 421 -31.43 -12.99 16.64
CA MET A 421 -30.20 -13.43 15.99
C MET A 421 -30.26 -13.26 14.46
N THR A 422 -31.35 -13.69 13.84
CA THR A 422 -31.55 -13.54 12.40
C THR A 422 -31.60 -12.07 11.98
N LEU A 423 -32.29 -11.21 12.74
CA LEU A 423 -32.36 -9.78 12.47
C LEU A 423 -30.99 -9.11 12.53
N LEU A 424 -30.14 -9.48 13.50
CA LEU A 424 -28.78 -8.96 13.59
C LEU A 424 -27.96 -9.33 12.36
N LEU A 425 -27.96 -10.61 11.96
CA LEU A 425 -27.21 -11.07 10.78
C LEU A 425 -27.73 -10.43 9.49
N LEU A 426 -29.06 -10.28 9.35
CA LEU A 426 -29.67 -9.56 8.22
C LEU A 426 -29.24 -8.09 8.16
N SER A 427 -29.12 -7.42 9.31
CA SER A 427 -28.63 -6.04 9.36
C SER A 427 -27.18 -5.90 8.87
N LYS A 428 -26.40 -6.99 8.91
CA LYS A 428 -25.00 -7.05 8.48
C LYS A 428 -24.80 -7.78 7.15
N LYS A 429 -25.87 -8.21 6.45
CA LYS A 429 -25.79 -9.05 5.24
C LYS A 429 -24.91 -8.50 4.12
N GLU A 430 -24.93 -7.18 3.90
CA GLU A 430 -24.10 -6.55 2.86
C GLU A 430 -22.61 -6.64 3.20
N MET A 431 -22.26 -6.37 4.46
CA MET A 431 -20.89 -6.52 4.96
C MET A 431 -20.46 -8.00 4.93
N LEU A 432 -21.31 -8.91 5.38
CA LEU A 432 -21.06 -10.35 5.37
C LEU A 432 -20.76 -10.86 3.96
N PHE A 433 -21.51 -10.39 2.97
CA PHE A 433 -21.27 -10.75 1.57
C PHE A 433 -19.99 -10.11 1.02
N GLU A 434 -19.84 -8.79 1.18
CA GLU A 434 -18.72 -8.05 0.57
C GLU A 434 -17.36 -8.45 1.16
N TYR A 435 -17.30 -8.66 2.47
CA TYR A 435 -16.06 -8.92 3.17
C TYR A 435 -15.82 -10.41 3.37
N PHE A 436 -16.84 -11.17 3.73
CA PHE A 436 -16.67 -12.56 4.16
C PHE A 436 -17.27 -13.57 3.18
N SER A 437 -17.85 -13.11 2.07
CA SER A 437 -18.49 -13.98 1.07
C SER A 437 -19.56 -14.91 1.66
N LEU A 438 -20.20 -14.47 2.76
CA LEU A 438 -21.34 -15.12 3.37
C LEU A 438 -22.61 -14.42 2.87
N GLU A 439 -23.40 -15.14 2.09
CA GLU A 439 -24.57 -14.58 1.39
C GLU A 439 -25.87 -15.02 2.07
N MET A 440 -26.76 -14.07 2.33
CA MET A 440 -28.11 -14.30 2.84
C MET A 440 -29.13 -13.53 2.01
N ASN A 441 -30.31 -14.11 1.79
CA ASN A 441 -31.41 -13.41 1.10
C ASN A 441 -32.18 -12.47 2.05
N ALA A 442 -33.18 -11.76 1.52
CA ALA A 442 -34.00 -10.84 2.30
C ALA A 442 -34.86 -11.54 3.37
N ASP A 443 -35.17 -12.82 3.17
CA ASP A 443 -36.00 -13.64 4.07
C ASP A 443 -35.18 -14.30 5.20
N GLY A 444 -33.86 -14.06 5.24
CA GLY A 444 -32.96 -14.61 6.26
C GLY A 444 -32.43 -16.01 5.96
N GLU A 445 -32.64 -16.51 4.74
CA GLU A 445 -32.10 -17.78 4.28
C GLU A 445 -30.64 -17.62 3.86
N LEU A 446 -29.80 -18.55 4.30
CA LEU A 446 -28.39 -18.60 3.95
C LEU A 446 -28.22 -19.19 2.54
N LEU A 447 -27.55 -18.46 1.65
CA LEU A 447 -27.33 -18.84 0.26
C LEU A 447 -25.91 -19.38 0.02
N ALA A 448 -24.91 -18.82 0.69
CA ALA A 448 -23.50 -19.18 0.52
C ALA A 448 -22.68 -19.04 1.82
N LEU A 449 -21.62 -19.85 1.91
CA LEU A 449 -20.64 -19.84 3.01
C LEU A 449 -19.24 -19.45 2.48
N PRO A 450 -18.34 -18.93 3.35
CA PRO A 450 -16.97 -18.56 2.97
C PRO A 450 -16.12 -19.78 2.57
N LEU A 451 -15.47 -19.81 1.41
CA LEU A 451 -14.54 -20.90 1.09
C LEU A 451 -13.13 -20.59 1.63
N LEU A 452 -12.67 -21.36 2.62
CA LEU A 452 -11.33 -21.18 3.19
C LEU A 452 -10.24 -21.90 2.38
N LEU A 453 -10.55 -23.12 1.92
CA LEU A 453 -9.63 -24.02 1.23
C LEU A 453 -10.39 -24.73 0.13
N ASP A 454 -9.84 -24.73 -1.08
CA ASP A 454 -10.44 -25.45 -2.21
C ASP A 454 -10.45 -26.96 -1.93
N GLY A 455 -11.57 -27.61 -2.24
CA GLY A 455 -11.80 -29.03 -1.92
C GLY A 455 -12.07 -29.35 -0.44
N HIS A 456 -12.12 -28.35 0.46
CA HIS A 456 -12.51 -28.55 1.87
C HIS A 456 -13.88 -27.94 2.17
N THR A 457 -14.78 -28.78 2.68
CA THR A 457 -16.12 -28.38 3.10
C THR A 457 -16.33 -28.71 4.57
N PRO A 458 -16.85 -27.79 5.39
CA PRO A 458 -16.96 -28.01 6.81
C PRO A 458 -18.14 -28.94 7.11
N PHE A 459 -18.16 -29.52 8.31
CA PHE A 459 -19.27 -30.35 8.73
C PHE A 459 -20.56 -29.52 8.88
N MET A 460 -21.50 -29.69 7.94
CA MET A 460 -22.75 -28.92 7.90
C MET A 460 -23.64 -29.11 9.14
N GLY A 461 -23.50 -30.21 9.89
CA GLY A 461 -24.22 -30.39 11.15
C GLY A 461 -23.81 -29.39 12.24
N ALA A 462 -22.64 -28.75 12.11
CA ALA A 462 -22.20 -27.68 12.99
C ALA A 462 -22.67 -26.28 12.56
N LEU A 463 -23.34 -26.16 11.40
CA LEU A 463 -23.80 -24.87 10.85
C LEU A 463 -24.72 -24.09 11.80
N PRO A 464 -25.72 -24.70 12.49
CA PRO A 464 -26.55 -23.98 13.45
C PRO A 464 -25.74 -23.34 14.58
N THR A 465 -24.76 -24.08 15.11
CA THR A 465 -23.85 -23.60 16.16
C THR A 465 -22.97 -22.47 15.65
N TYR A 466 -22.49 -22.56 14.42
CA TYR A 466 -21.71 -21.49 13.79
C TYR A 466 -22.52 -20.18 13.69
N LEU A 467 -23.76 -20.23 13.22
CA LEU A 467 -24.62 -19.04 13.09
C LEU A 467 -24.90 -18.38 14.45
N VAL A 468 -25.11 -19.17 15.51
CA VAL A 468 -25.27 -18.63 16.87
C VAL A 468 -23.99 -17.95 17.36
N ARG A 469 -22.82 -18.54 17.08
CA ARG A 469 -21.52 -17.95 17.46
C ARG A 469 -21.20 -16.69 16.67
N LEU A 470 -21.66 -16.55 15.43
CA LEU A 470 -21.55 -15.28 14.71
C LEU A 470 -22.29 -14.14 15.41
N VAL A 471 -23.41 -14.43 16.08
CA VAL A 471 -24.15 -13.41 16.83
C VAL A 471 -23.55 -13.15 18.21
N THR A 472 -23.11 -14.19 18.89
CA THR A 472 -22.72 -14.13 20.32
C THR A 472 -21.25 -13.82 20.54
N GLU A 473 -20.36 -14.25 19.64
CA GLU A 473 -18.90 -14.21 19.85
C GLU A 473 -18.18 -13.23 18.92
N VAL A 474 -18.87 -12.68 17.91
CA VAL A 474 -18.28 -11.70 17.00
C VAL A 474 -18.52 -10.30 17.55
N ASN A 475 -17.45 -9.53 17.69
CA ASN A 475 -17.56 -8.14 18.08
C ASN A 475 -17.95 -7.30 16.86
N TRP A 476 -19.17 -6.76 16.84
CA TRP A 476 -19.70 -5.96 15.73
C TRP A 476 -19.44 -4.45 15.86
N ASP A 477 -18.76 -4.01 16.92
CA ASP A 477 -18.58 -2.60 17.28
C ASP A 477 -17.26 -2.01 16.76
N SER A 478 -16.25 -2.87 16.51
CA SER A 478 -14.91 -2.47 16.08
C SER A 478 -14.46 -3.28 14.87
N GLU A 479 -13.94 -2.63 13.83
CA GLU A 479 -13.52 -3.28 12.58
C GLU A 479 -12.47 -4.37 12.81
N LYS A 480 -11.41 -4.05 13.56
CA LYS A 480 -10.29 -4.97 13.81
C LYS A 480 -10.75 -6.21 14.59
N GLU A 481 -11.55 -5.99 15.64
CA GLU A 481 -12.05 -7.08 16.48
C GLU A 481 -13.11 -7.90 15.77
N CYS A 482 -13.97 -7.28 14.96
CA CYS A 482 -14.94 -7.95 14.09
C CYS A 482 -14.23 -8.95 13.18
N PHE A 483 -13.15 -8.52 12.50
CA PHE A 483 -12.43 -9.41 11.60
C PHE A 483 -11.74 -10.56 12.35
N ASP A 484 -11.04 -10.28 13.47
CA ASP A 484 -10.38 -11.34 14.24
C ASP A 484 -11.38 -12.36 14.77
N THR A 485 -12.46 -11.88 15.41
CA THR A 485 -13.46 -12.75 16.04
C THR A 485 -14.28 -13.51 15.00
N PHE A 486 -14.69 -12.88 13.90
CA PHE A 486 -15.37 -13.57 12.79
C PHE A 486 -14.48 -14.66 12.19
N CYS A 487 -13.24 -14.32 11.79
CA CYS A 487 -12.31 -15.29 11.22
C CYS A 487 -12.03 -16.45 12.19
N ARG A 488 -11.94 -16.17 13.50
CA ARG A 488 -11.79 -17.19 14.53
C ARG A 488 -12.99 -18.13 14.60
N GLN A 489 -14.22 -17.60 14.60
CA GLN A 489 -15.42 -18.45 14.61
C GLN A 489 -15.55 -19.28 13.33
N THR A 490 -15.25 -18.69 12.16
CA THR A 490 -15.25 -19.42 10.89
C THR A 490 -14.18 -20.52 10.89
N ALA A 491 -12.97 -20.25 11.40
CA ALA A 491 -11.93 -21.26 11.53
C ALA A 491 -12.37 -22.43 12.44
N ILE A 492 -13.04 -22.14 13.57
CA ILE A 492 -13.55 -23.18 14.46
C ILE A 492 -14.63 -24.03 13.77
N PHE A 493 -15.50 -23.40 12.98
CA PHE A 493 -16.51 -24.13 12.19
C PHE A 493 -15.85 -25.04 11.15
N TYR A 494 -14.82 -24.56 10.44
CA TYR A 494 -14.10 -25.32 9.42
C TYR A 494 -13.16 -26.39 9.97
N SER A 495 -12.85 -26.35 11.27
CA SER A 495 -12.09 -27.37 11.97
C SER A 495 -12.95 -28.40 12.71
N GLN A 496 -14.29 -28.26 12.72
CA GLN A 496 -15.15 -29.23 13.41
C GLN A 496 -15.08 -30.60 12.72
N PRO A 497 -14.71 -31.67 13.44
CA PRO A 497 -14.74 -33.01 12.88
C PRO A 497 -16.20 -33.44 12.66
N ASN A 498 -16.42 -34.23 11.60
CA ASN A 498 -17.71 -34.90 11.43
C ASN A 498 -17.83 -36.02 12.48
N PRO A 499 -18.83 -35.99 13.38
CA PRO A 499 -19.02 -37.02 14.41
C PRO A 499 -19.50 -38.36 13.84
N ASP A 500 -19.93 -38.41 12.57
CA ASP A 500 -20.42 -39.63 11.93
C ASP A 500 -19.28 -40.64 11.69
N SER A 501 -19.27 -41.72 12.47
CA SER A 501 -18.25 -42.78 12.40
C SER A 501 -18.46 -43.80 11.27
N ILE A 502 -19.10 -43.40 10.16
CA ILE A 502 -19.34 -44.28 9.02
C ILE A 502 -18.03 -44.44 8.25
N GLN A 503 -17.66 -45.68 7.91
CA GLN A 503 -16.38 -46.02 7.27
C GLN A 503 -16.10 -45.23 5.97
N GLU A 504 -17.12 -44.95 5.15
CA GLU A 504 -17.00 -44.12 3.95
C GLU A 504 -16.70 -42.65 4.28
N THR A 505 -17.35 -42.10 5.31
CA THR A 505 -17.12 -40.74 5.79
C THR A 505 -15.71 -40.61 6.33
N GLN A 506 -15.25 -41.59 7.11
CA GLN A 506 -13.91 -41.58 7.67
C GLN A 506 -12.82 -41.62 6.59
N LYS A 507 -12.95 -42.49 5.58
CA LYS A 507 -12.02 -42.52 4.44
C LYS A 507 -12.00 -41.20 3.65
N SER A 508 -13.16 -40.57 3.49
CA SER A 508 -13.29 -39.26 2.84
C SER A 508 -12.58 -38.16 3.63
N GLU A 509 -12.74 -38.13 4.95
CA GLU A 509 -12.06 -37.17 5.83
C GLU A 509 -10.55 -37.41 5.88
N GLU A 510 -10.09 -38.66 5.96
CA GLU A 510 -8.66 -39.01 5.88
C GLU A 510 -8.06 -38.56 4.55
N TRP A 511 -8.76 -38.78 3.44
CA TRP A 511 -8.30 -38.32 2.13
C TRP A 511 -8.20 -36.78 2.07
N LYS A 512 -9.20 -36.06 2.58
CA LYS A 512 -9.17 -34.59 2.65
C LYS A 512 -8.01 -34.10 3.52
N GLN A 513 -7.77 -34.74 4.65
CA GLN A 513 -6.64 -34.39 5.53
C GLN A 513 -5.32 -34.53 4.78
N GLU A 514 -5.09 -35.66 4.11
CA GLU A 514 -3.84 -35.96 3.41
C GLU A 514 -3.63 -35.11 2.15
N HIS A 515 -4.68 -34.88 1.37
CA HIS A 515 -4.56 -34.31 0.02
C HIS A 515 -4.99 -32.85 -0.08
N VAL A 516 -5.73 -32.32 0.90
CA VAL A 516 -6.19 -30.92 0.93
C VAL A 516 -5.56 -30.17 2.10
N ILE A 517 -5.76 -30.66 3.33
CA ILE A 517 -5.37 -29.93 4.54
C ILE A 517 -3.85 -29.94 4.74
N PHE A 518 -3.18 -31.10 4.70
CA PHE A 518 -1.72 -31.17 4.91
C PHE A 518 -0.90 -30.41 3.84
N PRO A 519 -1.23 -30.49 2.54
CA PRO A 519 -0.54 -29.67 1.54
C PRO A 519 -0.77 -28.18 1.77
N ALA A 520 -1.97 -27.77 2.22
CA ALA A 520 -2.26 -26.38 2.57
C ALA A 520 -1.47 -25.93 3.80
N ILE A 521 -1.40 -26.74 4.85
CA ILE A 521 -0.58 -26.47 6.05
C ILE A 521 0.90 -26.36 5.64
N ARG A 522 1.43 -27.30 4.86
CA ARG A 522 2.83 -27.26 4.40
C ARG A 522 3.18 -25.97 3.66
N ARG A 523 2.24 -25.41 2.89
CA ARG A 523 2.47 -24.20 2.09
C ARG A 523 2.22 -22.90 2.85
N ASN A 524 1.20 -22.87 3.70
CA ASN A 524 0.62 -21.63 4.21
C ASN A 524 0.66 -21.50 5.75
N PHE A 525 1.13 -22.53 6.46
CA PHE A 525 1.18 -22.49 7.93
C PHE A 525 2.35 -21.64 8.42
N LEU A 526 2.01 -20.53 9.08
CA LEU A 526 2.95 -19.66 9.78
C LEU A 526 2.71 -19.81 11.29
N PRO A 527 3.45 -20.70 11.97
CA PRO A 527 3.22 -20.93 13.39
C PRO A 527 3.62 -19.70 14.22
N PRO A 528 2.80 -19.29 15.20
CA PRO A 528 3.22 -18.30 16.18
C PRO A 528 4.45 -18.78 16.98
N ASN A 529 5.38 -17.89 17.30
CA ASN A 529 6.60 -18.23 18.06
C ASN A 529 6.32 -18.95 19.40
N ARG A 530 5.17 -18.65 20.03
CA ARG A 530 4.70 -19.32 21.26
C ARG A 530 4.49 -20.85 21.11
N PHE A 531 4.35 -21.36 19.88
CA PHE A 531 4.17 -22.80 19.64
C PHE A 531 5.47 -23.60 19.82
N VAL A 532 6.61 -22.94 19.69
CA VAL A 532 7.91 -23.53 19.99
C VAL A 532 8.11 -23.62 21.51
N THR A 533 7.73 -22.57 22.25
CA THR A 533 7.96 -22.48 23.69
C THR A 533 7.02 -23.34 24.53
N ASN A 534 5.79 -23.60 24.05
CA ASN A 534 4.83 -24.44 24.74
C ASN A 534 4.86 -25.92 24.31
N GLY A 535 5.78 -26.30 23.42
CA GLY A 535 5.95 -27.67 22.93
C GLY A 535 4.88 -28.17 21.97
N VAL A 536 3.97 -27.31 21.49
CA VAL A 536 2.96 -27.67 20.48
C VAL A 536 3.62 -27.99 19.14
N ILE A 537 4.71 -27.31 18.82
CA ILE A 537 5.56 -27.62 17.68
C ILE A 537 6.98 -27.84 18.18
N LEU A 538 7.47 -29.06 17.97
CA LEU A 538 8.85 -29.39 18.23
C LEU A 538 9.69 -28.98 17.01
N GLN A 539 10.55 -27.98 17.17
CA GLN A 539 11.52 -27.63 16.12
C GLN A 539 12.58 -28.73 16.06
N ILE A 540 12.47 -29.60 15.04
CA ILE A 540 13.42 -30.71 14.84
C ILE A 540 14.77 -30.18 14.32
N ALA A 541 14.73 -29.18 13.45
CA ALA A 541 15.90 -28.66 12.75
C ALA A 541 15.69 -27.20 12.36
N ASN A 542 16.73 -26.39 12.56
CA ASN A 542 16.83 -25.03 12.03
C ASN A 542 17.96 -25.01 11.00
N LEU A 543 17.68 -24.56 9.77
CA LEU A 543 18.70 -24.51 8.72
C LEU A 543 19.91 -23.64 9.13
N SER A 544 19.66 -22.57 9.90
CA SER A 544 20.71 -21.68 10.40
C SER A 544 21.59 -22.33 11.47
N ASP A 545 21.00 -23.14 12.35
CA ASP A 545 21.75 -23.86 13.41
C ASP A 545 22.48 -25.08 12.85
N LEU A 546 21.89 -25.76 11.85
CA LEU A 546 22.56 -26.84 11.10
C LEU A 546 23.79 -26.32 10.36
N TYR A 547 23.72 -25.15 9.71
CA TYR A 547 24.87 -24.56 9.01
C TYR A 547 26.06 -24.28 9.94
N LYS A 548 25.80 -23.84 11.19
CA LYS A 548 26.85 -23.60 12.19
C LYS A 548 27.56 -24.87 12.66
N VAL A 549 26.89 -26.02 12.59
CA VAL A 549 27.48 -27.32 12.95
C VAL A 549 28.35 -27.86 11.79
N PHE A 550 27.94 -27.62 10.54
CA PHE A 550 28.71 -28.04 9.36
C PHE A 550 29.99 -27.23 9.09
N GLU A 551 30.15 -26.04 9.67
CA GLU A 551 31.44 -25.31 9.61
C GLU A 551 32.47 -25.77 10.66
N ARG A 552 32.10 -26.63 11.60
CA ARG A 552 32.98 -27.10 12.69
C ARG A 552 33.43 -28.56 12.58
N CYS A 553 32.99 -29.27 11.54
CA CYS A 553 33.46 -30.61 11.16
C CYS A 553 34.15 -30.51 9.82
#